data_AF-A0A4Y2VLK9-F1
#
_entry.id   AF-A0A4Y2VLK9-F1
#
_cell.length_a   1.000
_cell.length_b   1.000
_cell.length_c   1.000
_cell.angle_alpha   90.00
_cell.angle_beta   90.00
_cell.angle_gamma   90.00
#
_symmetry.space_group_name_H-M   'P 1'
#
loop_
_entity.id
_entity.type
_entity.pdbx_description
1 polymer ?
#
loop_
_entity_poly.entity_id
_entity_poly.type
_entity_poly.pdbx_seq_one_letter_code
_entity_poly.pdbx_strand_id
1 'polypeptide(L)'
;NRLRRSFNRGPLRGNVLTRSLKHSDGVARNHHADAPTENGTTSKHQLLQTRQPNGTTMKYLLPPSERHENPGISTKDIKLQKTPYPTNGQMNGLSSRGQLIDGAFCSPFQQAQKDISAMVAHLKKVFPSKITVIAEDREKLSAAKDALVNESRQFVTSSKLFVKSAMESSDKMIENMAICVALLNRMTAIGELIVLRSSPSEPVVYLVEKLKEVALAYFYTVEAAQKVFGNKIDQPEMSTLMQRATALATSLTSLMRTLRAMC
;
A
#
# COMPACT_ATOMS: atom_id res chain seq x y z
N ASN A 1 12.61 43.53 63.71
CA ASN A 1 11.21 44.02 63.76
C ASN A 1 10.43 43.38 62.62
N ARG A 2 9.66 42.31 62.86
CA ARG A 2 8.22 42.32 63.28
C ARG A 2 7.35 42.94 62.18
N LEU A 3 6.27 42.38 61.63
CA LEU A 3 5.34 41.26 61.90
C LEU A 3 4.66 40.95 60.54
N ARG A 4 4.42 39.69 60.11
CA ARG A 4 3.29 38.80 60.49
C ARG A 4 1.88 39.35 60.26
N ARG A 5 1.11 38.65 59.41
CA ARG A 5 -0.33 38.25 59.47
C ARG A 5 -0.62 37.56 58.12
N SER A 6 -0.84 36.25 57.93
CA SER A 6 -1.63 35.21 58.62
C SER A 6 -3.07 35.60 58.92
N PHE A 7 -4.03 34.95 58.25
CA PHE A 7 -5.03 33.99 58.76
C PHE A 7 -6.12 33.81 57.65
N ASN A 8 -6.35 32.66 57.03
CA ASN A 8 -6.79 31.34 57.52
C ASN A 8 -8.32 31.25 57.76
N ARG A 9 -8.97 30.34 57.02
CA ARG A 9 -10.19 29.54 57.28
C ARG A 9 -10.49 28.81 55.96
N GLY A 10 -10.61 27.50 55.83
CA GLY A 10 -10.81 26.42 56.78
C GLY A 10 -11.75 25.38 56.11
N PRO A 11 -11.77 24.11 56.56
CA PRO A 11 -12.08 22.93 55.73
C PRO A 11 -13.38 22.20 56.14
N LEU A 12 -13.88 21.28 55.30
CA LEU A 12 -14.74 20.14 55.68
C LEU A 12 -14.40 18.96 54.74
N ARG A 13 -13.78 17.85 55.23
CA ARG A 13 -14.40 16.63 55.82
C ARG A 13 -15.46 16.01 54.88
N GLY A 14 -15.47 14.72 54.53
CA GLY A 14 -14.75 13.53 55.00
C GLY A 14 -15.56 12.26 54.66
N ASN A 15 -14.96 11.08 54.91
CA ASN A 15 -15.47 9.69 54.86
C ASN A 15 -15.19 8.97 53.51
N VAL A 16 -14.35 7.93 53.34
CA VAL A 16 -13.88 6.77 54.14
C VAL A 16 -14.97 5.75 54.49
N LEU A 17 -14.93 4.57 53.85
CA LEU A 17 -15.09 3.20 54.39
C LEU A 17 -15.11 2.19 53.19
N THR A 18 -14.07 1.40 52.90
CA THR A 18 -13.63 0.07 53.46
C THR A 18 -14.25 -1.18 52.80
N ARG A 19 -13.36 -2.16 52.50
CA ARG A 19 -13.52 -3.65 52.51
C ARG A 19 -14.47 -4.26 51.45
N SER A 20 -14.34 -5.48 50.93
CA SER A 20 -13.55 -6.71 51.17
C SER A 20 -13.72 -7.58 49.89
N LEU A 21 -12.70 -8.20 49.28
CA LEU A 21 -12.21 -9.58 49.49
C LEU A 21 -13.26 -10.73 49.49
N LYS A 22 -13.13 -11.59 48.47
CA LYS A 22 -13.09 -13.09 48.46
C LYS A 22 -14.27 -13.93 47.91
N HIS A 23 -13.81 -15.04 47.30
CA HIS A 23 -14.44 -16.34 46.95
C HIS A 23 -15.09 -16.41 45.56
N SER A 24 -14.63 -17.22 44.58
CA SER A 24 -14.09 -18.59 44.55
C SER A 24 -15.11 -19.65 44.95
N ASP A 25 -15.71 -20.29 43.94
CA ASP A 25 -16.18 -21.69 43.85
C ASP A 25 -16.65 -21.85 42.37
N GLY A 26 -16.31 -22.86 41.56
CA GLY A 26 -15.82 -24.20 41.84
C GLY A 26 -16.98 -25.21 41.81
N VAL A 27 -16.87 -26.26 40.98
CA VAL A 27 -17.71 -27.50 40.90
C VAL A 27 -18.94 -27.39 39.97
N ALA A 28 -19.33 -28.30 39.07
CA ALA A 28 -19.02 -29.71 38.70
C ALA A 28 -19.20 -29.88 37.17
N ARG A 29 -18.45 -30.69 36.39
CA ARG A 29 -18.18 -32.15 36.35
C ARG A 29 -19.19 -32.96 35.49
N ASN A 30 -18.61 -33.89 34.72
CA ASN A 30 -19.17 -35.10 34.07
C ASN A 30 -19.69 -34.94 32.63
N HIS A 31 -19.51 -35.87 31.68
CA HIS A 31 -18.66 -37.05 31.48
C HIS A 31 -18.98 -37.57 30.05
N HIS A 32 -18.05 -38.34 29.45
CA HIS A 32 -18.23 -39.29 28.33
C HIS A 32 -18.58 -38.73 26.95
N ALA A 33 -18.30 -39.39 25.83
CA ALA A 33 -17.33 -40.37 25.34
C ALA A 33 -17.75 -40.61 23.86
N ASP A 34 -16.87 -41.23 23.08
CA ASP A 34 -17.14 -41.90 21.81
C ASP A 34 -17.27 -41.06 20.52
N ALA A 35 -16.21 -41.15 19.72
CA ALA A 35 -16.30 -41.44 18.28
C ALA A 35 -16.29 -42.99 18.11
N PRO A 36 -16.45 -43.60 16.91
CA PRO A 36 -16.61 -43.05 15.57
C PRO A 36 -17.70 -43.77 14.72
N THR A 37 -17.64 -43.55 13.40
CA THR A 37 -17.87 -44.49 12.28
C THR A 37 -19.08 -44.29 11.34
N GLU A 38 -18.73 -44.38 10.05
CA GLU A 38 -19.48 -44.87 8.87
C GLU A 38 -20.38 -43.95 8.03
N ASN A 39 -19.87 -43.68 6.81
CA ASN A 39 -20.41 -44.08 5.50
C ASN A 39 -21.92 -43.96 5.25
N GLY A 40 -22.28 -43.28 4.16
CA GLY A 40 -23.62 -43.39 3.60
C GLY A 40 -23.93 -42.41 2.49
N THR A 41 -23.50 -42.75 1.28
CA THR A 41 -24.14 -42.40 0.00
C THR A 41 -25.68 -42.36 0.10
N THR A 42 -26.35 -41.42 -0.56
CA THR A 42 -27.26 -41.65 -1.70
C THR A 42 -28.05 -40.38 -2.03
N SER A 43 -28.07 -40.06 -3.33
CA SER A 43 -28.91 -39.11 -4.04
C SER A 43 -30.34 -38.93 -3.49
N LYS A 44 -30.80 -37.68 -3.45
CA LYS A 44 -32.20 -37.33 -3.71
C LYS A 44 -32.29 -36.22 -4.75
N HIS A 45 -32.68 -36.63 -5.95
CA HIS A 45 -33.43 -35.83 -6.90
C HIS A 45 -34.70 -35.30 -6.21
N GLN A 46 -34.94 -34.00 -6.27
CA GLN A 46 -36.32 -33.49 -6.28
C GLN A 46 -36.39 -32.21 -7.12
N LEU A 47 -37.07 -32.34 -8.27
CA LEU A 47 -37.62 -31.25 -9.05
C LEU A 47 -38.78 -30.59 -8.28
N LEU A 48 -38.89 -29.27 -8.47
CA LEU A 48 -40.08 -28.40 -8.64
C LEU A 48 -39.83 -27.09 -7.87
N GLN A 49 -40.18 -25.89 -8.32
CA GLN A 49 -40.64 -25.33 -9.58
C GLN A 49 -40.68 -23.80 -9.34
N THR A 50 -40.43 -23.02 -10.39
CA THR A 50 -41.07 -21.72 -10.70
C THR A 50 -41.23 -20.63 -9.61
N ARG A 51 -40.50 -19.51 -9.77
CA ARG A 51 -41.03 -18.23 -10.30
C ARG A 51 -39.97 -17.14 -10.25
N GLN A 52 -39.61 -16.61 -11.41
CA GLN A 52 -38.92 -15.35 -11.63
C GLN A 52 -39.93 -14.37 -12.23
N PRO A 53 -40.18 -13.18 -11.65
CA PRO A 53 -40.81 -12.09 -12.35
C PRO A 53 -39.76 -11.01 -12.62
N ASN A 54 -39.42 -10.82 -13.90
CA ASN A 54 -39.46 -9.52 -14.59
C ASN A 54 -38.65 -9.61 -15.88
N GLY A 55 -39.42 -9.74 -16.97
CA GLY A 55 -38.90 -9.66 -18.31
C GLY A 55 -38.47 -8.23 -18.65
N THR A 56 -37.28 -8.12 -19.21
CA THR A 56 -36.98 -7.11 -20.22
C THR A 56 -36.04 -7.77 -21.22
N THR A 57 -36.61 -8.20 -22.34
CA THR A 57 -35.91 -8.75 -23.49
C THR A 57 -35.22 -7.61 -24.23
N MET A 58 -33.91 -7.42 -24.01
CA MET A 58 -33.07 -6.60 -24.88
C MET A 58 -32.66 -7.43 -26.10
N LYS A 59 -33.19 -7.06 -27.25
CA LYS A 59 -32.79 -7.59 -28.56
C LYS A 59 -31.39 -7.08 -28.91
N TYR A 60 -30.56 -8.00 -29.37
CA TYR A 60 -29.23 -7.76 -29.91
C TYR A 60 -29.27 -6.86 -31.15
N LEU A 61 -28.46 -5.81 -31.18
CA LEU A 61 -27.95 -5.21 -32.41
C LEU A 61 -26.43 -5.14 -32.29
N LEU A 62 -25.75 -6.09 -32.96
CA LEU A 62 -24.34 -5.95 -33.32
C LEU A 62 -24.23 -4.83 -34.38
N PRO A 63 -23.28 -3.90 -34.25
CA PRO A 63 -22.88 -3.05 -35.38
C PRO A 63 -22.09 -3.87 -36.42
N PRO A 64 -22.22 -3.52 -37.71
CA PRO A 64 -21.69 -4.31 -38.83
C PRO A 64 -20.16 -4.29 -38.90
N SER A 65 -19.58 -5.46 -39.19
CA SER A 65 -18.20 -5.58 -39.68
C SER A 65 -18.06 -4.90 -41.03
N GLU A 66 -17.36 -3.76 -41.07
CA GLU A 66 -16.88 -3.19 -42.31
C GLU A 66 -15.70 -4.01 -42.83
N ARG A 67 -15.96 -4.71 -43.92
CA ARG A 67 -14.95 -5.27 -44.83
C ARG A 67 -14.26 -4.08 -45.51
N HIS A 68 -12.97 -3.92 -45.31
CA HIS A 68 -12.16 -3.14 -46.24
C HIS A 68 -11.51 -4.10 -47.23
N GLU A 69 -12.02 -4.03 -48.46
CA GLU A 69 -11.44 -4.62 -49.64
C GLU A 69 -10.11 -3.94 -49.99
N ASN A 70 -9.19 -4.79 -50.40
CA ASN A 70 -7.95 -4.48 -51.08
C ASN A 70 -8.25 -3.89 -52.47
N PRO A 71 -7.50 -2.88 -52.91
CA PRO A 71 -7.08 -2.83 -54.30
C PRO A 71 -5.56 -2.81 -54.37
N GLY A 72 -5.00 -3.84 -55.01
CA GLY A 72 -3.62 -3.78 -55.49
C GLY A 72 -3.49 -2.76 -56.62
N ILE A 73 -2.27 -2.24 -56.80
CA ILE A 73 -1.55 -2.16 -58.08
C ILE A 73 -0.13 -1.63 -57.85
N SER A 74 0.81 -2.43 -58.38
CA SER A 74 2.06 -2.10 -59.07
C SER A 74 3.15 -1.28 -58.38
N THR A 75 4.19 -2.02 -58.00
CA THR A 75 5.60 -1.84 -58.42
C THR A 75 5.95 -0.56 -59.17
N LYS A 76 6.86 0.23 -58.57
CA LYS A 76 8.08 0.78 -59.17
C LYS A 76 9.01 1.32 -58.07
N ASP A 77 10.24 0.83 -58.10
CA ASP A 77 11.51 1.47 -57.73
C ASP A 77 11.54 2.46 -56.54
N ILE A 78 12.41 2.20 -55.55
CA ILE A 78 13.47 3.14 -55.09
C ILE A 78 14.35 2.46 -54.03
N LYS A 79 15.58 2.18 -54.46
CA LYS A 79 16.89 2.13 -53.78
C LYS A 79 16.99 1.75 -52.29
N LEU A 80 17.64 0.58 -52.11
CA LEU A 80 18.65 0.29 -51.08
C LEU A 80 19.52 1.52 -50.74
N GLN A 81 19.64 1.81 -49.44
CA GLN A 81 20.86 2.39 -48.89
C GLN A 81 21.21 1.69 -47.57
N LYS A 82 22.17 0.77 -47.68
CA LYS A 82 22.98 0.23 -46.58
C LYS A 82 24.10 1.23 -46.30
N THR A 83 24.32 1.58 -45.04
CA THR A 83 25.60 2.13 -44.54
C THR A 83 25.82 1.70 -43.08
N PRO A 84 27.08 1.59 -42.63
CA PRO A 84 27.56 0.39 -41.95
C PRO A 84 28.01 0.60 -40.50
N TYR A 85 28.09 -0.53 -39.77
CA TYR A 85 28.86 -0.67 -38.53
C TYR A 85 30.35 -0.35 -38.75
N PRO A 86 31.06 0.21 -37.75
CA PRO A 86 32.49 0.06 -37.64
C PRO A 86 32.85 -1.06 -36.63
N THR A 87 33.86 -1.84 -36.98
CA THR A 87 34.44 -2.93 -36.19
C THR A 87 35.96 -2.79 -36.18
N ASN A 88 36.54 -2.86 -34.97
CA ASN A 88 37.92 -3.19 -34.60
C ASN A 88 39.08 -2.17 -34.76
N GLY A 89 39.91 -2.08 -33.70
CA GLY A 89 41.29 -1.57 -33.80
C GLY A 89 41.95 -1.06 -32.50
N GLN A 90 42.32 -1.99 -31.61
CA GLN A 90 43.30 -1.90 -30.51
C GLN A 90 44.45 -0.85 -30.60
N MET A 91 44.79 -0.14 -29.52
CA MET A 91 45.88 -0.41 -28.54
C MET A 91 46.41 0.87 -27.80
N ASN A 92 46.51 0.73 -26.47
CA ASN A 92 47.50 1.27 -25.52
C ASN A 92 47.60 2.78 -25.20
N GLY A 93 47.35 3.08 -23.91
CA GLY A 93 47.80 4.28 -23.20
C GLY A 93 47.52 4.15 -21.70
N LEU A 94 48.46 3.57 -20.96
CA LEU A 94 48.43 3.44 -19.51
C LEU A 94 48.57 4.81 -18.81
N SER A 95 47.67 5.02 -17.86
CA SER A 95 47.83 5.72 -16.56
C SER A 95 48.08 7.23 -16.53
N SER A 96 47.17 7.97 -15.88
CA SER A 96 47.46 8.68 -14.61
C SER A 96 46.23 9.41 -14.04
N ARG A 97 45.81 8.95 -12.84
CA ARG A 97 45.20 9.72 -11.73
C ARG A 97 44.00 10.66 -12.00
N GLY A 98 42.85 10.28 -11.43
CA GLY A 98 41.79 11.23 -11.06
C GLY A 98 40.51 10.56 -10.58
N GLN A 99 40.54 9.94 -9.39
CA GLN A 99 39.38 9.58 -8.54
C GLN A 99 38.13 9.04 -9.27
N LEU A 100 38.02 7.71 -9.34
CA LEU A 100 36.70 7.09 -9.33
C LEU A 100 36.11 7.33 -7.94
N ILE A 101 35.29 8.36 -7.85
CA ILE A 101 34.27 8.49 -6.81
C ILE A 101 33.63 7.12 -6.62
N ASP A 102 33.69 6.63 -5.38
CA ASP A 102 32.94 5.49 -4.87
C ASP A 102 31.45 5.86 -4.87
N GLY A 103 30.90 6.08 -6.07
CA GLY A 103 29.50 6.34 -6.32
C GLY A 103 28.83 4.98 -6.34
N ALA A 104 28.57 4.42 -5.16
CA ALA A 104 27.84 3.18 -5.00
C ALA A 104 26.48 3.29 -5.72
N PHE A 105 26.44 2.82 -6.97
CA PHE A 105 25.20 2.69 -7.72
C PHE A 105 24.34 1.67 -6.96
N CYS A 106 23.35 2.16 -6.22
CA CYS A 106 22.39 1.30 -5.59
C CYS A 106 21.59 0.56 -6.66
N SER A 107 21.37 -0.74 -6.43
CA SER A 107 20.37 -1.46 -7.21
C SER A 107 19.00 -0.74 -7.12
N PRO A 108 18.12 -0.87 -8.12
CA PRO A 108 16.81 -0.22 -8.11
C PRO A 108 16.01 -0.51 -6.82
N PHE A 109 16.11 -1.73 -6.30
CA PHE A 109 15.46 -2.13 -5.04
C PHE A 109 16.04 -1.40 -3.82
N GLN A 110 17.37 -1.28 -3.74
CA GLN A 110 18.02 -0.54 -2.66
C GLN A 110 17.70 0.95 -2.73
N GLN A 111 17.62 1.52 -3.94
CA GLN A 111 17.22 2.92 -4.10
C GLN A 111 15.78 3.13 -3.64
N ALA A 112 14.85 2.29 -4.09
CA ALA A 112 13.46 2.32 -3.63
C ALA A 112 13.35 2.21 -2.10
N GLN A 113 14.11 1.29 -1.48
CA GLN A 113 14.15 1.14 -0.02
C GLN A 113 14.68 2.39 0.70
N LYS A 114 15.72 3.03 0.17
CA LYS A 114 16.26 4.30 0.69
C LYS A 114 15.20 5.40 0.61
N ASP A 115 14.54 5.53 -0.54
CA ASP A 115 13.50 6.54 -0.76
C ASP A 115 12.32 6.35 0.19
N ILE A 116 11.83 5.11 0.35
CA ILE A 116 10.76 4.77 1.28
C ILE A 116 11.18 5.04 2.73
N SER A 117 12.42 4.72 3.10
CA SER A 117 12.95 5.01 4.44
C SER A 117 12.99 6.51 4.72
N ALA A 118 13.39 7.31 3.73
CA ALA A 118 13.39 8.77 3.82
C ALA A 118 11.96 9.31 3.97
N MET A 119 10.98 8.77 3.22
CA MET A 119 9.56 9.11 3.38
C MET A 119 9.06 8.80 4.79
N VAL A 120 9.37 7.63 5.34
CA VAL A 120 8.98 7.26 6.72
C VAL A 120 9.62 8.19 7.76
N ALA A 121 10.90 8.51 7.61
CA ALA A 121 11.59 9.46 8.49
C ALA A 121 10.98 10.86 8.40
N HIS A 122 10.61 11.29 7.19
CA HIS A 122 9.93 12.55 6.95
C HIS A 122 8.57 12.60 7.66
N LEU A 123 7.73 11.57 7.48
CA LEU A 123 6.46 11.45 8.19
C LEU A 123 6.69 11.53 9.72
N LYS A 124 7.69 10.83 10.27
CA LYS A 124 8.01 10.91 11.70
C LYS A 124 8.40 12.32 12.18
N LYS A 125 8.99 13.16 11.33
CA LYS A 125 9.49 14.49 11.68
C LYS A 125 8.43 15.59 11.56
N VAL A 126 7.64 15.57 10.49
CA VAL A 126 6.71 16.65 10.15
C VAL A 126 5.52 16.69 11.10
N PHE A 127 5.05 15.54 11.58
CA PHE A 127 3.79 15.45 12.33
C PHE A 127 3.83 15.65 13.86
N PRO A 128 4.93 15.42 14.59
CA PRO A 128 5.04 15.85 15.99
C PRO A 128 5.47 17.31 16.16
N SER A 129 5.86 18.00 15.08
CA SER A 129 6.36 19.37 15.13
C SER A 129 5.18 20.34 15.07
N LYS A 130 5.16 21.34 15.98
CA LYS A 130 4.13 22.39 16.11
C LYS A 130 3.60 22.86 14.74
N ILE A 131 2.48 22.31 14.30
CA ILE A 131 1.86 22.61 13.01
C ILE A 131 1.41 24.06 13.07
N THR A 132 2.09 24.93 12.34
CA THR A 132 1.58 26.28 12.07
C THR A 132 0.51 26.09 11.01
N VAL A 133 -0.76 26.06 11.44
CA VAL A 133 -1.90 25.91 10.53
C VAL A 133 -1.86 27.08 9.57
N ILE A 134 -1.58 26.80 8.29
CA ILE A 134 -1.73 27.80 7.23
C ILE A 134 -3.24 27.98 7.03
N ALA A 135 -3.70 29.23 6.98
CA ALA A 135 -5.12 29.63 6.89
C ALA A 135 -6.01 28.57 6.23
N GLU A 136 -7.04 28.11 6.95
CA GLU A 136 -7.93 27.03 6.53
C GLU A 136 -8.65 27.38 5.22
N ASP A 137 -8.13 26.87 4.11
CA ASP A 137 -8.81 26.84 2.83
C ASP A 137 -9.52 25.48 2.70
N ARG A 138 -10.82 25.47 3.03
CA ARG A 138 -11.65 24.26 3.06
C ARG A 138 -11.75 23.56 1.71
N GLU A 139 -11.77 24.32 0.62
CA GLU A 139 -11.83 23.78 -0.74
C GLU A 139 -10.53 23.05 -1.07
N LYS A 140 -9.38 23.69 -0.80
CA LYS A 140 -8.07 23.06 -1.00
C LYS A 140 -7.86 21.85 -0.09
N LEU A 141 -8.37 21.88 1.15
CA LEU A 141 -8.34 20.72 2.04
C LEU A 141 -9.19 19.57 1.51
N SER A 142 -10.40 19.84 1.02
CA SER A 142 -11.26 18.83 0.39
C SER A 142 -10.59 18.22 -0.83
N ALA A 143 -10.05 19.06 -1.73
CA ALA A 143 -9.33 18.61 -2.92
C ALA A 143 -8.10 17.75 -2.56
N ALA A 144 -7.37 18.08 -1.48
CA ALA A 144 -6.26 17.27 -1.01
C ALA A 144 -6.71 15.89 -0.50
N LYS A 145 -7.84 15.82 0.22
CA LYS A 145 -8.42 14.53 0.66
C LYS A 145 -8.82 13.66 -0.54
N ASP A 146 -9.50 14.24 -1.52
CA ASP A 146 -9.92 13.52 -2.74
C ASP A 146 -8.71 13.05 -3.55
N ALA A 147 -7.69 13.90 -3.69
CA ALA A 147 -6.43 13.53 -4.33
C ALA A 147 -5.77 12.36 -3.60
N LEU A 148 -5.71 12.37 -2.27
CA LEU A 148 -5.14 11.28 -1.49
C LEU A 148 -5.91 9.96 -1.67
N VAL A 149 -7.24 10.02 -1.73
CA VAL A 149 -8.09 8.86 -2.04
C VAL A 149 -7.76 8.31 -3.42
N ASN A 150 -7.62 9.17 -4.43
CA ASN A 150 -7.31 8.75 -5.79
C ASN A 150 -5.92 8.11 -5.90
N GLU A 151 -4.90 8.74 -5.31
CA GLU A 151 -3.53 8.22 -5.29
C GLU A 151 -3.46 6.88 -4.53
N SER A 152 -4.17 6.75 -3.41
CA SER A 152 -4.24 5.50 -2.65
C SER A 152 -4.85 4.36 -3.48
N ARG A 153 -5.88 4.64 -4.29
CA ARG A 153 -6.47 3.65 -5.20
C ARG A 153 -5.51 3.23 -6.31
N GLN A 154 -4.81 4.19 -6.91
CA GLN A 154 -3.78 3.89 -7.92
C GLN A 154 -2.65 3.06 -7.33
N PHE A 155 -2.26 3.33 -6.08
CA PHE A 155 -1.26 2.56 -5.36
C PHE A 155 -1.73 1.12 -5.07
N VAL A 156 -3.00 0.90 -4.70
CA VAL A 156 -3.56 -0.45 -4.57
C VAL A 156 -3.44 -1.24 -5.88
N THR A 157 -3.81 -0.62 -7.00
CA THR A 157 -3.71 -1.26 -8.32
C THR A 157 -2.25 -1.57 -8.68
N SER A 158 -1.36 -0.59 -8.51
CA SER A 158 0.05 -0.70 -8.89
C SER A 158 0.81 -1.69 -8.01
N SER A 159 0.56 -1.73 -6.70
CA SER A 159 1.18 -2.69 -5.77
C SER A 159 0.77 -4.13 -6.07
N LYS A 160 -0.47 -4.35 -6.53
CA LYS A 160 -0.89 -5.66 -7.04
C LYS A 160 -0.12 -6.05 -8.30
N LEU A 161 0.03 -5.13 -9.27
CA LEU A 161 0.81 -5.40 -10.49
C LEU A 161 2.28 -5.67 -10.18
N PHE A 162 2.86 -4.94 -9.22
CA PHE A 162 4.21 -5.18 -8.72
C PHE A 162 4.38 -6.62 -8.19
N VAL A 163 3.50 -7.07 -7.29
CA VAL A 163 3.60 -8.44 -6.76
C VAL A 163 3.38 -9.49 -7.85
N LYS A 164 2.42 -9.25 -8.77
CA LYS A 164 2.16 -10.14 -9.91
C LYS A 164 3.37 -10.25 -10.83
N SER A 165 4.08 -9.15 -11.06
CA SER A 165 5.23 -9.11 -11.97
C SER A 165 6.44 -9.94 -11.50
N ALA A 166 6.49 -10.31 -10.22
CA ALA A 166 7.49 -11.23 -9.69
C ALA A 166 7.46 -12.63 -10.37
N MET A 167 6.34 -12.99 -10.98
CA MET A 167 6.18 -14.23 -11.75
C MET A 167 6.29 -14.03 -13.27
N GLU A 168 6.36 -12.78 -13.75
CA GLU A 168 6.31 -12.47 -15.18
C GLU A 168 7.69 -12.10 -15.73
N SER A 169 8.33 -11.06 -15.17
CA SER A 169 9.64 -10.59 -15.63
C SER A 169 10.25 -9.62 -14.61
N SER A 170 11.58 -9.64 -14.50
CA SER A 170 12.37 -8.67 -13.74
C SER A 170 12.07 -7.21 -14.13
N ASP A 171 11.95 -6.93 -15.42
CA ASP A 171 11.87 -5.56 -15.93
C ASP A 171 10.54 -4.91 -15.55
N LYS A 172 9.42 -5.63 -15.75
CA LYS A 172 8.10 -5.21 -15.25
C LYS A 172 8.08 -5.02 -13.74
N MET A 173 8.86 -5.81 -13.01
CA MET A 173 8.92 -5.70 -11.55
C MET A 173 9.62 -4.42 -11.11
N ILE A 174 10.71 -4.05 -11.78
CA ILE A 174 11.39 -2.76 -11.55
C ILE A 174 10.48 -1.59 -11.95
N GLU A 175 9.80 -1.69 -13.09
CA GLU A 175 8.88 -0.65 -13.57
C GLU A 175 7.72 -0.43 -12.58
N ASN A 176 7.01 -1.49 -12.21
CA ASN A 176 5.89 -1.39 -11.27
C ASN A 176 6.35 -0.93 -9.87
N MET A 177 7.55 -1.29 -9.45
CA MET A 177 8.15 -0.76 -8.22
C MET A 177 8.35 0.76 -8.30
N ALA A 178 8.95 1.25 -9.38
CA ALA A 178 9.17 2.69 -9.56
C ALA A 178 7.84 3.48 -9.55
N ILE A 179 6.81 2.94 -10.20
CA ILE A 179 5.45 3.50 -10.18
C ILE A 179 4.90 3.57 -8.74
N CYS A 180 5.03 2.49 -7.97
CA CYS A 180 4.59 2.45 -6.58
C CYS A 180 5.34 3.46 -5.69
N VAL A 181 6.67 3.58 -5.84
CA VAL A 181 7.48 4.55 -5.09
C VAL A 181 7.02 5.98 -5.40
N ALA A 182 6.79 6.30 -6.67
CA ALA A 182 6.30 7.62 -7.08
C ALA A 182 4.90 7.93 -6.53
N LEU A 183 4.00 6.94 -6.53
CA LEU A 183 2.68 7.05 -5.91
C LEU A 183 2.76 7.27 -4.40
N LEU A 184 3.59 6.48 -3.70
CA LEU A 184 3.77 6.60 -2.25
C LEU A 184 4.36 7.96 -1.85
N ASN A 185 5.27 8.49 -2.67
CA ASN A 185 5.83 9.83 -2.47
C ASN A 185 4.74 10.91 -2.61
N ARG A 186 3.89 10.82 -3.65
CA ARG A 186 2.73 11.71 -3.81
C ARG A 186 1.75 11.60 -2.65
N MET A 187 1.42 10.39 -2.20
CA MET A 187 0.57 10.16 -1.03
C MET A 187 1.15 10.82 0.23
N THR A 188 2.48 10.71 0.43
CA THR A 188 3.19 11.32 1.56
C THR A 188 3.10 12.84 1.52
N ALA A 189 3.36 13.45 0.36
CA ALA A 189 3.28 14.91 0.17
C ALA A 189 1.84 15.45 0.35
N ILE A 190 0.83 14.74 -0.16
CA ILE A 190 -0.58 15.11 0.04
C ILE A 190 -0.98 14.94 1.50
N GLY A 191 -0.52 13.88 2.17
CA GLY A 191 -0.73 13.67 3.60
C GLY A 191 -0.18 14.83 4.44
N GLU A 192 1.03 15.28 4.13
CA GLU A 192 1.62 16.48 4.73
C GLU A 192 0.76 17.73 4.51
N LEU A 193 0.29 17.93 3.27
CA LEU A 193 -0.57 19.06 2.93
C LEU A 193 -1.88 19.05 3.75
N ILE A 194 -2.49 17.87 3.94
CA ILE A 194 -3.70 17.72 4.75
C ILE A 194 -3.41 18.12 6.20
N VAL A 195 -2.31 17.65 6.78
CA VAL A 195 -1.95 18.03 8.16
C VAL A 195 -1.71 19.52 8.27
N LEU A 196 -0.94 20.13 7.36
CA LEU A 196 -0.58 21.54 7.42
C LEU A 196 -1.80 22.48 7.32
N ARG A 197 -2.86 22.01 6.65
CA ARG A 197 -4.12 22.74 6.44
C ARG A 197 -5.23 22.34 7.41
N SER A 198 -5.02 21.33 8.25
CA SER A 198 -6.01 20.86 9.19
C SER A 198 -5.61 21.23 10.61
N SER A 199 -6.61 21.62 11.39
CA SER A 199 -6.44 21.64 12.84
C SER A 199 -6.09 20.22 13.34
N PRO A 200 -5.11 20.08 14.27
CA PRO A 200 -4.73 18.77 14.80
C PRO A 200 -5.95 18.12 15.46
N SER A 201 -6.39 17.01 14.88
CA SER A 201 -7.54 16.23 15.32
C SER A 201 -7.19 14.75 15.25
N GLU A 202 -7.86 13.93 16.05
CA GLU A 202 -7.66 12.47 16.08
C GLU A 202 -7.65 11.83 14.68
N PRO A 203 -8.56 12.15 13.74
CA PRO A 203 -8.53 11.57 12.40
C PRO A 203 -7.28 11.93 11.59
N VAL A 204 -6.74 13.14 11.76
CA VAL A 204 -5.55 13.62 11.04
C VAL A 204 -4.28 12.95 11.58
N VAL A 205 -4.17 12.80 12.90
CA VAL A 205 -3.07 12.06 13.53
C VAL A 205 -3.11 10.59 13.11
N TYR A 206 -4.31 10.00 13.10
CA TYR A 206 -4.49 8.62 12.68
C TYR A 206 -4.15 8.40 11.20
N LEU A 207 -4.49 9.35 10.31
CA LEU A 207 -4.10 9.32 8.90
C LEU A 207 -2.59 9.19 8.72
N VAL A 208 -1.82 9.99 9.45
CA VAL A 208 -0.35 9.98 9.41
C VAL A 208 0.20 8.60 9.81
N GLU A 209 -0.32 8.03 10.90
CA GLU A 209 0.11 6.69 11.33
C GLU A 209 -0.21 5.64 10.26
N LYS A 210 -1.36 5.74 9.58
CA LYS A 210 -1.70 4.84 8.48
C LYS A 210 -0.83 5.02 7.23
N LEU A 211 -0.43 6.24 6.89
CA LEU A 211 0.54 6.48 5.82
C LEU A 211 1.90 5.85 6.15
N LYS A 212 2.35 5.95 7.41
CA LYS A 212 3.59 5.31 7.88
C LYS A 212 3.50 3.79 7.82
N GLU A 213 2.40 3.20 8.27
CA GLU A 213 2.16 1.76 8.19
C GLU A 213 2.21 1.26 6.73
N VAL A 214 1.56 1.97 5.80
CA VAL A 214 1.59 1.63 4.37
C VAL A 214 3.01 1.73 3.81
N ALA A 215 3.75 2.79 4.12
CA ALA A 215 5.11 2.97 3.65
C ALA A 215 6.04 1.85 4.17
N LEU A 216 5.94 1.51 5.46
CA LEU A 216 6.72 0.41 6.05
C LEU A 216 6.33 -0.95 5.48
N ALA A 217 5.02 -1.22 5.32
CA ALA A 217 4.57 -2.46 4.69
C ALA A 217 5.10 -2.59 3.25
N TYR A 218 5.12 -1.47 2.51
CA TYR A 218 5.67 -1.47 1.16
C TYR A 218 7.19 -1.67 1.15
N PHE A 219 7.93 -1.04 2.07
CA PHE A 219 9.37 -1.27 2.26
C PHE A 219 9.70 -2.76 2.41
N TYR A 220 9.01 -3.46 3.31
CA TYR A 220 9.23 -4.90 3.52
C TYR A 220 8.77 -5.74 2.32
N THR A 221 7.79 -5.27 1.55
CA THR A 221 7.38 -5.92 0.31
C THR A 221 8.46 -5.80 -0.75
N VAL A 222 9.07 -4.62 -0.92
CA VAL A 222 10.21 -4.38 -1.81
C VAL A 222 11.43 -5.22 -1.40
N GLU A 223 11.69 -5.32 -0.10
CA GLU A 223 12.77 -6.18 0.44
C GLU A 223 12.55 -7.66 0.11
N ALA A 224 11.33 -8.18 0.32
CA ALA A 224 11.01 -9.56 -0.02
C ALA A 224 11.07 -9.81 -1.54
N ALA A 225 10.56 -8.85 -2.31
CA ALA A 225 10.57 -8.84 -3.76
C ALA A 225 12.00 -8.92 -4.32
N GLN A 226 12.95 -8.20 -3.74
CA GLN A 226 14.36 -8.27 -4.12
C GLN A 226 14.95 -9.68 -3.98
N LYS A 227 14.50 -10.46 -2.98
CA LYS A 227 14.98 -11.84 -2.75
C LYS A 227 14.40 -12.83 -3.76
N VAL A 228 13.25 -12.52 -4.35
CA VAL A 228 12.62 -13.31 -5.41
C VAL A 228 13.17 -12.91 -6.79
N PHE A 229 13.72 -11.72 -6.91
CA PHE A 229 14.21 -11.16 -8.18
C PHE A 229 15.28 -12.06 -8.83
N GLY A 230 15.01 -12.53 -10.04
CA GLY A 230 15.90 -13.40 -10.81
C GLY A 230 15.90 -14.88 -10.38
N ASN A 231 15.14 -15.25 -9.36
CA ASN A 231 15.06 -16.61 -8.83
C ASN A 231 13.82 -17.37 -9.36
N LYS A 232 13.90 -18.71 -9.38
CA LYS A 232 12.76 -19.57 -9.76
C LYS A 232 11.69 -19.59 -8.66
N ILE A 233 10.42 -19.69 -9.08
CA ILE A 233 9.20 -19.46 -8.29
C ILE A 233 9.02 -20.41 -7.07
N ASP A 234 9.68 -21.57 -7.06
CA ASP A 234 9.46 -22.64 -6.06
C ASP A 234 10.26 -22.47 -4.75
N GLN A 235 10.52 -21.23 -4.34
CA GLN A 235 11.42 -20.92 -3.22
C GLN A 235 10.66 -20.24 -2.06
N PRO A 236 11.06 -20.45 -0.79
CA PRO A 236 10.39 -19.90 0.40
C PRO A 236 10.29 -18.36 0.40
N GLU A 237 11.11 -17.69 -0.39
CA GLU A 237 11.11 -16.25 -0.64
C GLU A 237 9.80 -15.77 -1.29
N MET A 238 9.19 -16.58 -2.18
CA MET A 238 7.90 -16.24 -2.79
C MET A 238 6.77 -16.24 -1.75
N SER A 239 6.78 -17.21 -0.83
CA SER A 239 5.85 -17.24 0.31
C SER A 239 6.00 -15.98 1.19
N THR A 240 7.24 -15.58 1.45
CA THR A 240 7.53 -14.34 2.18
C THR A 240 6.99 -13.11 1.45
N LEU A 241 7.20 -13.01 0.13
CA LEU A 241 6.66 -11.91 -0.68
C LEU A 241 5.13 -11.85 -0.58
N MET A 242 4.44 -12.99 -0.69
CA MET A 242 2.97 -13.05 -0.56
C MET A 242 2.49 -12.64 0.83
N GLN A 243 3.20 -13.03 1.89
CA GLN A 243 2.89 -12.59 3.25
C GLN A 243 3.05 -11.06 3.39
N ARG A 244 4.14 -10.49 2.86
CA ARG A 244 4.36 -9.03 2.88
C ARG A 244 3.32 -8.28 2.06
N ALA A 245 2.95 -8.79 0.89
CA ALA A 245 1.88 -8.24 0.06
C ALA A 245 0.52 -8.25 0.78
N THR A 246 0.22 -9.30 1.55
CA THR A 246 -1.01 -9.40 2.35
C THR A 246 -1.02 -8.37 3.48
N ALA A 247 0.11 -8.17 4.16
CA ALA A 247 0.26 -7.12 5.17
C ALA A 247 0.04 -5.73 4.55
N LEU A 248 0.63 -5.47 3.38
CA LEU A 248 0.43 -4.22 2.64
C LEU A 248 -1.05 -3.98 2.30
N ALA A 249 -1.75 -5.00 1.79
CA ALA A 249 -3.18 -4.90 1.49
C ALA A 249 -4.02 -4.58 2.75
N THR A 250 -3.63 -5.12 3.90
CA THR A 250 -4.26 -4.84 5.20
C THR A 250 -4.07 -3.38 5.62
N SER A 251 -2.83 -2.88 5.54
CA SER A 251 -2.52 -1.47 5.82
C SER A 251 -3.25 -0.52 4.87
N LEU A 252 -3.31 -0.82 3.57
CA LEU A 252 -4.05 -0.03 2.58
C LEU A 252 -5.56 -0.03 2.85
N THR A 253 -6.12 -1.16 3.25
CA THR A 253 -7.53 -1.23 3.64
C THR A 253 -7.82 -0.33 4.84
N SER A 254 -6.93 -0.33 5.84
CA SER A 254 -7.04 0.55 7.01
C SER A 254 -6.93 2.03 6.64
N LEU A 255 -5.96 2.39 5.78
CA LEU A 255 -5.82 3.75 5.25
C LEU A 255 -7.09 4.19 4.52
N MET A 256 -7.59 3.37 3.59
CA MET A 256 -8.81 3.68 2.83
C MET A 256 -10.05 3.83 3.72
N ARG A 257 -10.15 3.08 4.82
CA ARG A 257 -11.23 3.28 5.81
C ARG A 257 -11.08 4.61 6.54
N THR A 258 -9.87 4.99 6.90
CA THR A 258 -9.55 6.28 7.54
C THR A 258 -9.92 7.43 6.62
N LEU A 259 -9.50 7.39 5.35
CA LEU A 259 -9.81 8.43 4.37
C LEU A 259 -11.32 8.62 4.18
N ARG A 260 -12.09 7.52 4.12
CA ARG A 260 -13.56 7.59 4.04
C ARG A 260 -14.23 8.20 5.28
N ALA A 261 -13.61 8.09 6.45
CA ALA A 261 -14.12 8.72 7.66
C ALA A 261 -13.79 10.22 7.75
N MET A 262 -12.85 10.69 6.91
CA MET A 262 -12.39 12.08 6.89
C MET A 262 -13.01 12.92 5.76
N CYS A 263 -13.52 12.27 4.70
CA CYS A 263 -14.26 12.90 3.60
C CYS A 263 -15.74 12.96 3.97
#